data_AF-A0A7S3ML52-F1
#
_entry.id   AF-A0A7S3ML52-F1
#
_cell.length_a   1.000
_cell.length_b   1.000
_cell.length_c   1.000
_cell.angle_alpha   90.00
_cell.angle_beta   90.00
_cell.angle_gamma   90.00
#
_symmetry.space_group_name_H-M   'P 1'
#
loop_
_entity.id
_entity.type
_entity.pdbx_description
1 polymer ?
#
loop_
_entity_poly.entity_id
_entity_poly.type
_entity_poly.pdbx_seq_one_letter_code
_entity_poly.pdbx_strand_id
1 'polypeptide(L)'
;GNLAECGTFMMRAKVVITIYILLCALLFLKLEEFLIAFGHDPAVVEITVKYCFMLLPSTWGICMTEVSSRYLACQFHVKAPLAIMCATVPIQVILNIILINQ
;
A
#
# COMPACT_ATOMS: atom_id res chain seq x y z
N GLY A 1 16.68 -7.87 23.79
CA GLY A 1 16.46 -6.63 23.02
C GLY A 1 15.36 -5.82 23.69
N ASN A 2 15.48 -4.50 23.71
CA ASN A 2 14.50 -3.63 24.38
C ASN A 2 13.20 -3.54 23.55
N LEU A 3 12.18 -4.33 23.92
CA LEU A 3 10.91 -4.41 23.19
C LEU A 3 10.19 -3.06 23.10
N ALA A 4 10.31 -2.22 24.14
CA ALA A 4 9.72 -0.88 24.17
C ALA A 4 10.36 0.06 23.14
N GLU A 5 11.66 -0.08 22.91
CA GLU A 5 12.39 0.67 21.91
C GLU A 5 11.97 0.26 20.48
N CYS A 6 11.80 -1.04 20.25
CA CYS A 6 11.28 -1.57 18.98
C CYS A 6 9.87 -1.05 18.66
N GLY A 7 8.98 -0.97 19.67
CA GLY A 7 7.65 -0.39 19.51
C GLY A 7 7.69 1.10 19.14
N THR A 8 8.63 1.86 19.72
CA THR A 8 8.83 3.27 19.38
C THR A 8 9.30 3.45 17.94
N PHE A 9 10.25 2.64 17.49
CA PHE A 9 10.70 2.64 16.08
C PHE A 9 9.57 2.26 15.11
N MET A 10 8.73 1.28 15.48
CA MET A 10 7.55 0.91 14.68
C MET A 10 6.62 2.11 14.49
N MET A 11 6.26 2.80 15.58
CA MET A 11 5.35 3.95 15.50
C MET A 11 5.94 5.10 14.66
N ARG A 12 7.23 5.40 14.84
CA ARG A 12 7.93 6.40 14.02
C ARG A 12 7.93 6.01 12.54
N ALA A 13 8.21 4.75 12.22
CA ALA A 13 8.19 4.26 10.84
C ALA A 13 6.80 4.41 10.20
N LYS A 14 5.72 4.08 10.94
CA LYS A 14 4.34 4.25 10.46
C LYS A 14 4.01 5.73 10.15
N VAL A 15 4.44 6.65 11.01
CA VAL A 15 4.26 8.09 10.78
C VAL A 15 5.01 8.53 9.52
N VAL A 16 6.28 8.15 9.37
CA VAL A 16 7.09 8.48 8.18
C VAL A 16 6.45 7.94 6.90
N ILE A 17 6.00 6.69 6.90
CA ILE A 17 5.29 6.07 5.76
C ILE A 17 4.02 6.84 5.41
N THR A 18 3.24 7.24 6.43
CA THR A 18 2.00 7.99 6.20
C THR A 18 2.27 9.35 5.56
N ILE A 19 3.26 10.09 6.08
CA ILE A 19 3.68 11.38 5.51
C ILE A 19 4.15 11.19 4.07
N TYR A 20 4.98 10.18 3.81
CA TYR A 20 5.48 9.89 2.46
C TYR A 20 4.34 9.60 1.48
N ILE A 21 3.39 8.72 1.83
CA ILE A 21 2.26 8.41 0.94
C ILE A 21 1.36 9.63 0.73
N LEU A 22 1.15 10.49 1.74
CA LEU A 22 0.41 11.74 1.56
C LEU A 22 1.11 12.67 0.55
N LEU A 23 2.44 12.79 0.61
CA LEU A 23 3.20 13.56 -0.39
C LEU A 23 3.08 12.96 -1.78
N CYS A 24 3.15 11.63 -1.91
CA CYS A 24 2.88 10.96 -3.19
C CYS A 24 1.47 11.26 -3.67
N ALA A 25 0.44 11.17 -2.81
CA ALA A 25 -0.94 11.46 -3.20
C ALA A 25 -1.10 12.89 -3.75
N LEU A 26 -0.42 13.88 -3.16
CA LEU A 26 -0.41 15.26 -3.66
C LEU A 26 0.23 15.37 -5.05
N LEU A 27 1.33 14.65 -5.30
CA LEU A 27 1.95 14.61 -6.63
C LEU A 27 1.03 13.96 -7.66
N PHE A 28 0.29 12.93 -7.25
CA PHE A 28 -0.64 12.22 -8.13
C PHE A 28 -1.84 13.08 -8.58
N LEU A 29 -2.18 14.16 -7.86
CA LEU A 29 -3.20 15.13 -8.30
C LEU A 29 -2.87 15.79 -9.64
N LYS A 30 -1.59 15.80 -10.04
CA LYS A 30 -1.10 16.37 -11.30
C LYS A 30 -0.55 15.33 -12.27
N LEU A 31 -0.79 14.05 -11.99
CA LEU A 31 -0.28 12.94 -12.79
C LEU A 31 -0.80 12.97 -14.23
N GLU A 32 -2.07 13.35 -14.43
CA GLU A 32 -2.69 13.45 -15.76
C GLU A 32 -1.97 14.48 -16.64
N GLU A 33 -1.82 15.72 -16.14
CA GLU A 33 -1.11 16.81 -16.83
C GLU A 33 0.33 16.43 -17.18
N PHE A 34 1.00 15.74 -16.24
CA PHE A 34 2.36 15.26 -16.45
C PHE A 34 2.41 14.22 -17.57
N LEU A 35 1.58 13.18 -17.53
CA LEU A 35 1.57 12.13 -18.54
C LEU A 35 1.21 12.64 -19.94
N ILE A 36 0.25 13.57 -20.05
CA ILE A 36 -0.09 14.21 -21.32
C ILE A 36 1.10 15.04 -21.83
N ALA A 37 1.81 15.75 -20.95
CA ALA A 37 3.00 16.52 -21.33
C ALA A 37 4.15 15.62 -21.84
N PHE A 38 4.22 14.35 -21.42
CA PHE A 38 5.16 13.36 -21.97
C PHE A 38 4.72 12.77 -23.33
N GLY A 39 3.59 13.20 -23.88
CA GLY A 39 3.09 12.76 -25.18
C GLY A 39 2.34 11.42 -25.13
N HIS A 40 1.84 11.00 -23.96
CA HIS A 40 0.97 9.84 -23.87
C HIS A 40 -0.43 10.15 -24.42
N ASP A 41 -1.09 9.13 -24.99
CA ASP A 41 -2.46 9.24 -25.48
C ASP A 41 -3.42 9.57 -24.33
N PRO A 42 -4.19 10.68 -24.42
CA PRO A 42 -5.14 11.10 -23.38
C PRO A 42 -6.11 10.00 -22.93
N ALA A 43 -6.56 9.14 -23.84
CA ALA A 43 -7.49 8.06 -23.51
C ALA A 43 -6.85 7.02 -22.57
N VAL A 44 -5.58 6.71 -22.78
CA VAL A 44 -4.82 5.77 -21.93
C VAL A 44 -4.45 6.42 -20.60
N VAL A 45 -4.11 7.72 -20.61
CA VAL A 45 -3.79 8.48 -19.40
C VAL A 45 -4.97 8.52 -18.44
N GLU A 46 -6.18 8.80 -18.92
CA GLU A 46 -7.38 8.88 -18.08
C GLU A 46 -7.61 7.56 -17.30
N ILE A 47 -7.49 6.42 -17.98
CA ILE A 47 -7.65 5.09 -17.36
C ILE A 47 -6.52 4.83 -16.35
N THR A 48 -5.28 5.17 -16.73
CA THR A 48 -4.10 4.96 -15.89
C THR A 48 -4.19 5.76 -14.60
N VAL A 49 -4.59 7.03 -14.67
CA VAL A 49 -4.73 7.90 -13.50
C VAL A 49 -5.80 7.38 -12.54
N LYS A 50 -6.97 6.96 -13.05
CA LYS A 50 -8.03 6.34 -12.23
C LYS A 50 -7.53 5.08 -11.54
N TYR A 51 -6.81 4.23 -12.26
CA TYR A 51 -6.20 3.02 -11.68
C TYR A 51 -5.18 3.34 -10.59
N CYS A 52 -4.29 4.30 -10.84
CA CYS A 52 -3.31 4.77 -9.87
C CYS A 52 -3.94 5.32 -8.58
N PHE A 53 -5.03 6.10 -8.69
CA PHE A 53 -5.76 6.58 -7.52
C PHE A 53 -6.40 5.46 -6.70
N MET A 54 -6.90 4.40 -7.35
CA MET A 54 -7.40 3.23 -6.65
C MET A 54 -6.29 2.45 -5.91
N LEU A 55 -5.06 2.47 -6.43
CA LEU A 55 -3.93 1.76 -5.82
C LEU A 55 -3.27 2.50 -4.64
N LEU A 56 -3.29 3.83 -4.62
CA LEU A 56 -2.68 4.63 -3.54
C LEU A 56 -3.01 4.16 -2.10
N PRO A 57 -4.29 3.96 -1.72
CA PRO A 57 -4.62 3.48 -0.38
C PRO A 57 -4.11 2.04 -0.13
N SER A 58 -4.10 1.18 -1.16
CA SER A 58 -3.55 -0.17 -1.06
C SER A 58 -2.05 -0.14 -0.77
N THR A 59 -1.29 0.71 -1.46
CA THR A 59 0.15 0.89 -1.23
C THR A 59 0.44 1.29 0.21
N TRP A 60 -0.34 2.21 0.79
CA TRP A 60 -0.20 2.58 2.21
C TRP A 60 -0.43 1.38 3.14
N GLY A 61 -1.49 0.60 2.89
CA GLY A 61 -1.82 -0.60 3.68
C GLY A 61 -0.73 -1.67 3.63
N ILE A 62 -0.11 -1.88 2.46
CA ILE A 62 1.01 -2.81 2.27
C ILE A 62 2.21 -2.39 3.14
N CYS A 63 2.63 -1.12 3.05
CA CYS A 63 3.75 -0.60 3.83
C CYS A 63 3.50 -0.72 5.36
N MET A 64 2.28 -0.42 5.80
CA MET A 64 1.88 -0.56 7.21
C MET A 64 1.95 -2.01 7.71
N THR A 65 1.52 -2.95 6.86
CA THR A 65 1.55 -4.39 7.16
C THR A 65 2.98 -4.90 7.21
N GLU A 66 3.85 -4.44 6.32
CA GLU A 66 5.26 -4.83 6.30
C GLU A 66 6.01 -4.38 7.56
N VAL A 67 5.84 -3.12 7.99
CA VAL A 67 6.44 -2.62 9.24
C VAL A 67 5.95 -3.42 10.45
N SER A 68 4.64 -3.71 10.51
CA SER A 68 4.06 -4.49 11.59
C SER A 68 4.57 -5.94 11.60
N SER A 69 4.80 -6.52 10.42
CA SER A 69 5.35 -7.88 10.26
C SER A 69 6.79 -7.97 10.73
N ARG A 70 7.63 -6.97 10.39
CA ARG A 70 9.02 -6.90 10.86
C ARG A 70 9.08 -6.70 12.38
N TYR A 71 8.21 -5.87 12.95
CA TYR A 71 8.07 -5.73 14.40
C TYR A 71 7.72 -7.05 15.08
N LEU A 72 6.73 -7.79 14.58
CA LEU A 72 6.35 -9.10 15.11
C LEU A 72 7.46 -10.14 14.94
N ALA A 73 8.22 -10.09 13.84
CA ALA A 73 9.37 -10.96 13.63
C ALA A 73 10.47 -10.71 14.67
N CYS A 74 10.74 -9.45 15.05
CA CYS A 74 11.65 -9.11 16.15
C CYS A 74 11.20 -9.66 17.51
N GLN A 75 9.90 -9.97 17.67
CA GLN A 75 9.32 -10.58 18.86
C GLN A 75 9.17 -12.09 18.76
N PHE A 76 9.75 -12.71 17.73
CA PHE A 76 9.61 -14.14 17.43
C PHE A 76 8.17 -14.59 17.12
N HIS A 77 7.26 -13.65 16.85
CA HIS A 77 5.87 -13.92 16.43
C HIS A 77 5.73 -13.98 14.90
N VAL A 78 6.57 -14.76 14.25
CA VAL A 78 6.66 -14.86 12.77
C VAL A 78 5.40 -15.51 12.14
N LYS A 79 4.64 -16.28 12.93
CA LYS A 79 3.43 -16.98 12.45
C LYS A 79 2.23 -16.06 12.23
N ALA A 80 2.15 -14.93 12.94
CA ALA A 80 1.01 -14.03 12.87
C ALA A 80 0.90 -13.32 11.50
N PRO A 81 1.98 -12.75 10.92
CA PRO A 81 1.95 -12.21 9.56
C PRO A 81 1.57 -13.27 8.50
N LEU A 82 2.08 -14.49 8.63
CA LEU A 82 1.78 -15.59 7.71
C LEU A 82 0.28 -15.93 7.73
N ALA A 83 -0.31 -16.05 8.92
CA ALA A 83 -1.74 -16.36 9.07
C ALA A 83 -2.63 -15.28 8.43
N ILE A 84 -2.27 -14.01 8.61
CA ILE A 84 -2.99 -12.89 7.98
C ILE A 84 -2.90 -12.98 6.46
N MET A 85 -1.70 -13.19 5.89
CA MET A 85 -1.53 -13.34 4.44
C MET A 85 -2.34 -14.51 3.87
N CYS A 86 -2.32 -15.66 4.54
CA CYS A 86 -3.10 -16.82 4.13
C CYS A 86 -4.62 -16.57 4.18
N ALA A 87 -5.10 -15.66 5.04
CA ALA A 87 -6.51 -15.27 5.08
C ALA A 87 -6.86 -14.20 4.04
N THR A 88 -5.98 -13.23 3.81
CA THR A 88 -6.26 -12.09 2.91
C THR A 88 -6.16 -12.47 1.43
N VAL A 89 -5.26 -13.38 1.05
CA VAL A 89 -5.08 -13.79 -0.36
C VAL A 89 -6.35 -14.46 -0.94
N PRO A 90 -6.99 -15.44 -0.28
CA PRO A 90 -8.23 -16.03 -0.77
C PRO A 90 -9.35 -14.99 -0.94
N ILE A 91 -9.48 -14.06 0.01
CA ILE A 91 -10.48 -12.99 -0.06
C ILE A 91 -10.25 -12.14 -1.30
N GLN A 92 -8.99 -11.78 -1.58
CA GLN A 92 -8.64 -10.99 -2.75
C GLN A 92 -8.91 -11.74 -4.07
N VAL A 93 -8.63 -13.04 -4.12
CA VAL A 93 -8.96 -13.88 -5.28
C VAL A 93 -10.47 -13.94 -5.51
N ILE A 94 -11.27 -14.15 -4.46
CA ILE A 94 -12.73 -14.19 -4.56
C ILE A 94 -13.29 -12.85 -5.05
N LEU A 95 -12.82 -11.73 -4.48
CA LEU A 95 -13.25 -10.40 -4.89
C LEU A 95 -12.91 -10.13 -6.36
N ASN A 96 -11.71 -10.48 -6.82
CA ASN A 96 -11.34 -10.33 -8.23
C ASN A 96 -12.21 -11.17 -9.15
N ILE A 97 -12.56 -12.41 -8.77
CA ILE A 97 -13.47 -13.26 -9.56
C ILE A 97 -14.86 -12.64 -9.65
N ILE A 98 -15.38 -12.07 -8.55
CA ILE A 98 -16.68 -11.40 -8.57
C ILE A 98 -16.64 -10.17 -9.48
N LEU A 99 -15.58 -9.37 -9.38
CA LEU A 99 -15.46 -8.09 -10.08
C LEU A 99 -15.21 -8.24 -11.59
N ILE A 100 -14.58 -9.34 -12.02
CA ILE A 100 -14.39 -9.66 -13.45
C ILE A 100 -15.68 -10.21 -14.09
N ASN A 101 -16.55 -10.86 -13.31
CA ASN A 101 -17.78 -11.46 -13.80
C ASN A 101 -19.02 -10.53 -13.70
N GLN A 102 -18.82 -9.26 -13.35
CA GLN A 102 -19.84 -8.20 -13.41
C GLN A 102 -19.73 -7.43 -14.74
#